data_AF-A0A2U1NH02-F1
#
_entry.id   AF-A0A2U1NH02-F1
#
_cell.length_a   1.000
_cell.length_b   1.000
_cell.length_c   1.000
_cell.angle_alpha   90.00
_cell.angle_beta   90.00
_cell.angle_gamma   90.00
#
_symmetry.space_group_name_H-M   'P 1'
#
loop_
_entity.id
_entity.type
_entity.pdbx_description
1 polymer ?
#
loop_
_entity_poly.entity_id
_entity_poly.type
_entity_poly.pdbx_seq_one_letter_code
_entity_poly.pdbx_strand_id
1 'polypeptide(L)'
;MSHASISSTTLWPNPKTTLTSIPKPSSSSIRISSSKKSKQIKCALQSHSITNFPKESPFELPKSNFPDSWNIFQKISALALDAVETSLIKQEQKHPLPKTANPDIQISGNFAPVPEQPVRHHLPVQGTIPGHIDGVYLRNGANPLFEPISGHHLFDGDGMIYAVKFDQGEASYACRFTETQRLVQERAIGKPVFPKAIGELHGHSGIAKLLLFYARGLCGLVDHSQGIGVANAGLVYFNNRLLAMSEDDLPYEVKVTSNGDLKTVGRYNFDEQ
;
A
#
# COMPACT_ATOMS: atom_id res chain seq x y z
N MET A 1 37.72 34.91 -37.95
CA MET A 1 37.60 33.73 -38.83
C MET A 1 36.39 32.94 -38.37
N SER A 2 35.36 32.95 -39.20
CA SER A 2 33.97 32.58 -38.89
C SER A 2 33.62 31.17 -39.39
N HIS A 3 32.80 30.49 -38.60
CA HIS A 3 31.78 29.47 -38.91
C HIS A 3 32.04 28.41 -40.01
N ALA A 4 31.87 27.13 -39.63
CA ALA A 4 31.56 26.03 -40.55
C ALA A 4 30.29 25.30 -40.06
N SER A 5 29.34 25.11 -40.97
CA SER A 5 28.13 24.28 -40.81
C SER A 5 27.68 23.78 -42.19
N ILE A 6 26.87 22.69 -42.18
CA ILE A 6 26.03 22.07 -43.26
C ILE A 6 26.76 20.99 -44.10
N SER A 7 26.21 19.83 -44.53
CA SER A 7 25.02 18.98 -44.26
C SER A 7 25.13 17.70 -45.14
N SER A 8 24.47 16.60 -44.72
CA SER A 8 23.81 15.47 -45.48
C SER A 8 24.53 14.84 -46.70
N THR A 9 24.56 13.52 -46.95
CA THR A 9 23.48 12.50 -46.99
C THR A 9 24.16 11.15 -47.28
N THR A 10 23.71 10.02 -46.73
CA THR A 10 24.29 8.70 -47.04
C THR A 10 23.21 7.77 -47.63
N LEU A 11 23.38 7.39 -48.89
CA LEU A 11 22.58 6.40 -49.62
C LEU A 11 23.19 5.00 -49.45
N TRP A 12 22.36 4.03 -49.09
CA TRP A 12 22.70 2.61 -48.99
C TRP A 12 22.67 1.93 -50.38
N PRO A 13 23.63 1.04 -50.72
CA PRO A 13 23.51 0.12 -51.84
C PRO A 13 23.14 -1.30 -51.40
N ASN A 14 22.35 -1.96 -52.24
CA ASN A 14 21.76 -3.28 -52.10
C ASN A 14 22.57 -4.28 -52.97
N PRO A 15 22.96 -5.48 -52.49
CA PRO A 15 23.40 -6.55 -53.39
C PRO A 15 22.48 -7.79 -53.34
N LYS A 16 22.08 -8.21 -54.54
CA LYS A 16 21.38 -9.48 -54.85
C LYS A 16 22.34 -10.66 -54.67
N THR A 17 21.85 -11.78 -54.14
CA THR A 17 22.58 -13.06 -54.18
C THR A 17 21.67 -14.20 -54.61
N THR A 18 22.20 -14.98 -55.54
CA THR A 18 21.61 -16.04 -56.38
C THR A 18 21.36 -17.34 -55.60
N LEU A 19 20.28 -18.06 -55.94
CA LEU A 19 19.94 -19.38 -55.40
C LEU A 19 20.90 -20.48 -55.87
N THR A 20 21.39 -21.30 -54.94
CA THR A 20 21.95 -22.64 -55.20
C THR A 20 21.09 -23.70 -54.51
N SER A 21 20.79 -24.76 -55.25
CA SER A 21 19.90 -25.88 -54.91
C SER A 21 20.50 -26.85 -53.88
N ILE A 22 19.66 -27.36 -52.97
CA ILE A 22 19.98 -28.41 -51.99
C ILE A 22 19.07 -29.64 -52.24
N PRO A 23 19.55 -30.90 -52.09
CA PRO A 23 18.83 -32.11 -52.52
C PRO A 23 17.69 -32.51 -51.54
N LYS A 24 16.63 -33.15 -52.08
CA LYS A 24 15.51 -33.71 -51.31
C LYS A 24 15.90 -34.97 -50.54
N PRO A 25 15.56 -35.11 -49.25
CA PRO A 25 15.49 -36.40 -48.58
C PRO A 25 14.08 -37.02 -48.65
N SER A 26 14.06 -38.35 -48.66
CA SER A 26 12.93 -39.27 -48.76
C SER A 26 11.88 -39.11 -47.65
N SER A 27 10.61 -39.23 -48.02
CA SER A 27 9.47 -39.21 -47.09
C SER A 27 9.35 -40.50 -46.29
N SER A 28 9.68 -40.45 -45.01
CA SER A 28 9.16 -41.39 -44.00
C SER A 28 8.07 -40.69 -43.19
N SER A 29 6.82 -41.12 -43.33
CA SER A 29 5.67 -40.56 -42.64
C SER A 29 5.59 -41.08 -41.20
N ILE A 30 6.04 -40.28 -40.23
CA ILE A 30 5.71 -40.49 -38.82
C ILE A 30 4.30 -39.96 -38.59
N ARG A 31 3.32 -40.84 -38.41
CA ARG A 31 1.97 -40.45 -37.95
C ARG A 31 2.02 -40.07 -36.48
N ILE A 32 2.12 -38.77 -36.21
CA ILE A 32 1.78 -38.20 -34.90
C ILE A 32 0.25 -38.08 -34.87
N SER A 33 -0.41 -38.88 -34.04
CA SER A 33 -1.83 -38.68 -33.76
C SER A 33 -2.00 -37.41 -32.92
N SER A 34 -2.36 -36.31 -33.57
CA SER A 34 -2.78 -35.11 -32.84
C SER A 34 -4.15 -35.37 -32.24
N SER A 35 -4.22 -35.74 -30.96
CA SER A 35 -5.47 -35.57 -30.21
C SER A 35 -5.72 -34.06 -30.10
N LYS A 36 -6.53 -33.50 -31.00
CA LYS A 36 -7.06 -32.14 -30.86
C LYS A 36 -8.07 -32.12 -29.70
N LYS A 37 -7.59 -32.22 -28.46
CA LYS A 37 -8.31 -31.62 -27.33
C LYS A 37 -7.94 -30.15 -27.36
N SER A 38 -8.81 -29.35 -27.97
CA SER A 38 -8.82 -27.90 -27.76
C SER A 38 -8.98 -27.67 -26.25
N LYS A 39 -7.87 -27.46 -25.54
CA LYS A 39 -7.93 -26.88 -24.20
C LYS A 39 -8.29 -25.42 -24.43
N GLN A 40 -9.58 -25.11 -24.38
CA GLN A 40 -10.06 -23.76 -24.37
C GLN A 40 -9.53 -23.10 -23.08
N ILE A 41 -8.38 -22.43 -23.18
CA ILE A 41 -7.83 -21.64 -22.08
C ILE A 41 -8.77 -20.45 -21.92
N LYS A 42 -9.66 -20.51 -20.93
CA LYS A 42 -10.47 -19.35 -20.53
C LYS A 42 -9.51 -18.34 -19.90
N CYS A 43 -9.12 -17.34 -20.69
CA CYS A 43 -8.27 -16.26 -20.24
C CYS A 43 -9.06 -15.31 -19.33
N ALA A 44 -8.45 -14.82 -18.25
CA ALA A 44 -9.06 -13.91 -17.29
C ALA A 44 -9.44 -12.53 -17.87
N LEU A 45 -9.03 -12.23 -19.10
CA LEU A 45 -9.46 -11.03 -19.84
C LEU A 45 -10.98 -11.01 -20.14
N GLN A 46 -11.68 -12.14 -19.94
CA GLN A 46 -13.13 -12.25 -20.13
C GLN A 46 -13.92 -12.31 -18.81
N SER A 47 -13.26 -12.10 -17.66
CA SER A 47 -13.93 -12.05 -16.36
C SER A 47 -14.84 -10.81 -16.30
N HIS A 48 -16.12 -11.00 -15.98
CA HIS A 48 -17.02 -9.89 -15.71
C HIS A 48 -16.49 -9.07 -14.53
N SER A 49 -16.54 -7.74 -14.62
CA SER A 49 -16.27 -6.87 -13.48
C SER A 49 -17.14 -7.31 -12.31
N ILE A 50 -16.52 -7.59 -11.16
CA ILE A 50 -17.25 -7.83 -9.93
C ILE A 50 -17.80 -6.46 -9.50
N THR A 51 -19.05 -6.19 -9.86
CA THR A 51 -19.76 -4.95 -9.46
C THR A 51 -20.47 -5.11 -8.11
N ASN A 52 -20.60 -6.33 -7.62
CA ASN A 52 -21.20 -6.66 -6.34
C ASN A 52 -20.10 -6.98 -5.33
N PHE A 53 -19.70 -5.96 -4.58
CA PHE A 53 -18.89 -6.16 -3.39
C PHE A 53 -19.77 -6.80 -2.29
N PRO A 54 -19.24 -7.76 -1.52
CA PRO A 54 -19.92 -8.22 -0.31
C PRO A 54 -20.29 -7.01 0.55
N LYS A 55 -21.48 -7.01 1.15
CA LYS A 55 -21.77 -6.05 2.22
C LYS A 55 -20.78 -6.33 3.34
N GLU A 56 -19.77 -5.48 3.47
CA GLU A 56 -18.87 -5.51 4.61
C GLU A 56 -19.71 -5.27 5.87
N SER A 57 -19.48 -6.10 6.89
CA SER A 57 -20.01 -5.84 8.23
C SER A 57 -19.50 -4.48 8.69
N PRO A 58 -20.34 -3.64 9.34
CA PRO A 58 -19.89 -2.37 9.89
C PRO A 58 -18.66 -2.61 10.75
N PHE A 59 -17.55 -1.95 10.41
CA PHE A 59 -16.35 -1.96 11.23
C PHE A 59 -16.70 -1.31 12.57
N GLU A 60 -16.60 -2.05 13.68
CA GLU A 60 -16.62 -1.45 15.00
C GLU A 60 -15.29 -0.72 15.19
N LEU A 61 -15.30 0.61 15.01
CA LEU A 61 -14.18 1.42 15.45
C LEU A 61 -13.92 1.13 16.94
N PRO A 62 -12.64 1.04 17.36
CA PRO A 62 -12.29 1.05 18.77
C PRO A 62 -13.01 2.20 19.47
N LYS A 63 -13.78 1.91 20.53
CA LYS A 63 -14.40 2.96 21.34
C LYS A 63 -13.30 3.83 21.94
N SER A 64 -13.41 5.15 21.80
CA SER A 64 -12.43 6.11 22.32
C SER A 64 -12.43 6.10 23.85
N ASN A 65 -11.60 5.26 24.44
CA ASN A 65 -11.28 5.29 25.85
C ASN A 65 -9.79 5.63 25.95
N PHE A 66 -9.45 6.67 26.70
CA PHE A 66 -8.04 6.98 26.96
C PHE A 66 -7.32 5.75 27.52
N PRO A 67 -6.03 5.55 27.21
CA PRO A 67 -5.26 4.47 27.77
C PRO A 67 -5.39 4.42 29.30
N ASP A 68 -5.66 3.24 29.85
CA ASP A 68 -5.78 3.06 31.31
C ASP A 68 -4.50 3.46 32.05
N SER A 69 -3.36 3.37 31.37
CA SER A 69 -2.04 3.74 31.86
C SER A 69 -1.84 5.24 32.12
N TRP A 70 -2.69 6.12 31.58
CA TRP A 70 -2.52 7.56 31.75
C TRP A 70 -2.91 8.05 33.14
N ASN A 71 -2.07 8.94 33.68
CA ASN A 71 -2.34 9.62 34.94
C ASN A 71 -3.40 10.73 34.78
N ILE A 72 -3.85 11.29 35.90
CA ILE A 72 -4.91 12.32 35.92
C ILE A 72 -4.49 13.57 35.14
N PHE A 73 -3.23 14.01 35.27
CA PHE A 73 -2.73 15.16 34.52
C PHE A 73 -2.81 14.91 33.02
N GLN A 74 -2.34 13.75 32.54
CA GLN A 74 -2.40 13.37 31.13
C GLN A 74 -3.84 13.33 30.62
N LYS A 75 -4.77 12.73 31.39
CA LYS A 75 -6.19 12.68 31.03
C LYS A 75 -6.82 14.07 30.91
N ILE A 76 -6.52 14.98 31.86
CA ILE A 76 -7.01 16.37 31.81
C ILE A 76 -6.40 17.12 30.63
N SER A 77 -5.09 17.00 30.41
CA SER A 77 -4.38 17.61 29.28
C SER A 77 -4.92 17.12 27.95
N ALA A 78 -5.20 15.80 27.82
CA ALA A 78 -5.80 15.22 26.63
C ALA A 78 -7.18 15.84 26.35
N LEU A 79 -8.07 15.89 27.35
CA LEU A 79 -9.39 16.52 27.22
C LEU A 79 -9.29 17.99 26.79
N ALA A 80 -8.37 18.75 27.38
CA ALA A 80 -8.19 20.16 27.02
C ALA A 80 -7.67 20.34 25.59
N LEU A 81 -6.66 19.57 25.18
CA LEU A 81 -6.09 19.61 23.83
C LEU A 81 -7.09 19.11 22.78
N ASP A 82 -7.92 18.14 23.11
CA ASP A 82 -9.00 17.65 22.26
C ASP A 82 -10.10 18.69 22.04
N ALA A 83 -10.42 19.48 23.07
CA ALA A 83 -11.34 20.61 22.92
C ALA A 83 -10.76 21.69 21.98
N VAL A 84 -9.45 21.94 22.06
CA VAL A 84 -8.75 22.86 21.13
C VAL A 84 -8.79 22.31 19.70
N GLU A 85 -8.47 21.03 19.51
CA GLU A 85 -8.55 20.35 18.20
C GLU A 85 -9.93 20.45 17.58
N THR A 86 -10.97 20.15 18.36
CA THR A 86 -12.37 20.23 17.93
C THR A 86 -12.74 21.64 17.46
N SER A 87 -12.26 22.66 18.17
CA SER A 87 -12.49 24.07 17.81
C SER A 87 -11.75 24.46 16.53
N LEU A 88 -10.51 23.99 16.35
CA LEU A 88 -9.73 24.19 15.11
C LEU A 88 -10.41 23.54 13.91
N ILE A 89 -10.83 22.28 14.04
CA ILE A 89 -11.55 21.54 12.98
C ILE A 89 -12.85 22.26 12.62
N LYS A 90 -13.62 22.70 13.61
CA LYS A 90 -14.85 23.47 13.38
C LYS A 90 -14.59 24.79 12.64
N GLN A 91 -13.44 25.41 12.88
CA GLN A 91 -13.04 26.61 12.14
C GLN A 91 -12.62 26.29 10.70
N GLU A 92 -11.87 25.21 10.48
CA GLU A 92 -11.49 24.73 9.14
C GLU A 92 -12.71 24.41 8.27
N GLN A 93 -13.72 23.74 8.84
CA GLN A 93 -14.96 23.37 8.16
C GLN A 93 -15.77 24.56 7.62
N LYS A 94 -15.47 25.81 8.06
CA LYS A 94 -16.08 27.02 7.47
C LYS A 94 -15.63 27.27 6.03
N HIS A 95 -14.52 26.67 5.61
CA HIS A 95 -13.99 26.76 4.26
C HIS A 95 -13.96 25.37 3.62
N PRO A 96 -14.37 25.22 2.36
CA PRO A 96 -14.29 23.93 1.69
C PRO A 96 -12.83 23.50 1.54
N LEU A 97 -12.56 22.23 1.83
CA LEU A 97 -11.25 21.63 1.57
C LEU A 97 -10.99 21.54 0.06
N PRO A 98 -9.74 21.76 -0.40
CA PRO A 98 -9.39 21.49 -1.79
C PRO A 98 -9.60 20.00 -2.10
N LYS A 99 -9.89 19.67 -3.36
CA LYS A 99 -10.18 18.29 -3.77
C LYS A 99 -9.07 17.29 -3.42
N THR A 100 -7.83 17.77 -3.36
CA THR A 100 -6.64 17.00 -2.99
C THR A 100 -6.58 16.63 -1.51
N ALA A 101 -7.27 17.36 -0.64
CA ALA A 101 -7.29 17.10 0.80
C ALA A 101 -8.71 16.78 1.32
N ASN A 102 -9.71 16.69 0.46
CA ASN A 102 -11.08 16.36 0.86
C ASN A 102 -11.24 14.83 0.97
N PRO A 103 -11.47 14.27 2.17
CA PRO A 103 -11.64 12.82 2.37
C PRO A 103 -12.76 12.24 1.50
N ASP A 104 -13.88 12.94 1.34
CA ASP A 104 -15.03 12.50 0.53
C ASP A 104 -14.66 12.21 -0.94
N ILE A 105 -13.53 12.75 -1.40
CA ILE A 105 -12.97 12.52 -2.73
C ILE A 105 -11.82 11.53 -2.64
N GLN A 106 -10.87 11.77 -1.73
CA GLN A 106 -9.59 11.06 -1.66
C GLN A 106 -9.74 9.59 -1.25
N ILE A 107 -10.75 9.25 -0.44
CA ILE A 107 -11.04 7.88 0.00
C ILE A 107 -12.40 7.38 -0.51
N SER A 108 -12.84 7.90 -1.66
CA SER A 108 -14.10 7.47 -2.28
C SER A 108 -13.96 6.17 -3.09
N GLY A 109 -15.04 5.39 -3.15
CA GLY A 109 -15.10 4.17 -3.96
C GLY A 109 -14.03 3.14 -3.55
N ASN A 110 -13.25 2.65 -4.51
CA ASN A 110 -12.22 1.63 -4.27
C ASN A 110 -10.94 2.19 -3.59
N PHE A 111 -10.92 3.47 -3.23
CA PHE A 111 -9.88 4.08 -2.38
C PHE A 111 -10.28 4.10 -0.90
N ALA A 112 -11.51 3.68 -0.56
CA ALA A 112 -11.94 3.56 0.82
C ALA A 112 -11.07 2.53 1.57
N PRO A 113 -10.78 2.77 2.87
CA PRO A 113 -10.04 1.82 3.68
C PRO A 113 -10.83 0.51 3.85
N VAL A 114 -10.11 -0.59 3.96
CA VAL A 114 -10.65 -1.92 4.28
C VAL A 114 -10.08 -2.45 5.59
N PRO A 115 -10.79 -3.31 6.31
CA PRO A 115 -10.27 -3.93 7.53
C PRO A 115 -9.19 -4.97 7.21
N GLU A 116 -8.40 -5.32 8.22
CA GLU A 116 -7.51 -6.48 8.13
C GLU A 116 -8.30 -7.76 7.83
N GLN A 117 -7.66 -8.67 7.11
CA GLN A 117 -8.19 -10.00 6.85
C GLN A 117 -7.15 -11.01 7.32
N PRO A 118 -7.48 -11.87 8.30
CA PRO A 118 -6.62 -12.99 8.65
C PRO A 118 -6.48 -13.92 7.44
N VAL A 119 -5.53 -14.85 7.51
CA VAL A 119 -5.27 -15.74 6.38
C VAL A 119 -6.52 -16.51 5.97
N ARG A 120 -6.90 -16.34 4.71
CA ARG A 120 -7.93 -17.12 4.05
C ARG A 120 -7.28 -18.08 3.07
N HIS A 121 -7.29 -19.36 3.43
CA HIS A 121 -6.79 -20.45 2.59
C HIS A 121 -7.81 -20.86 1.52
N HIS A 122 -7.34 -21.63 0.52
CA HIS A 122 -8.13 -22.22 -0.55
C HIS A 122 -9.05 -21.21 -1.26
N LEU A 123 -8.49 -20.09 -1.70
CA LEU A 123 -9.22 -19.13 -2.50
C LEU A 123 -9.78 -19.79 -3.77
N PRO A 124 -10.98 -19.42 -4.23
CA PRO A 124 -11.55 -20.00 -5.45
C PRO A 124 -10.70 -19.60 -6.67
N VAL A 125 -10.20 -20.60 -7.39
CA VAL A 125 -9.37 -20.43 -8.59
C VAL A 125 -10.16 -20.84 -9.83
N GLN A 126 -10.27 -19.93 -10.80
CA GLN A 126 -10.77 -20.25 -12.13
C GLN A 126 -9.58 -20.46 -13.09
N GLY A 127 -9.52 -21.63 -13.73
CA GLY A 127 -8.38 -22.01 -14.58
C GLY A 127 -7.37 -22.88 -13.82
N THR A 128 -6.08 -22.64 -14.01
CA THR A 128 -5.02 -23.43 -13.36
C THR A 128 -3.87 -22.50 -13.01
N ILE A 129 -3.52 -22.42 -11.72
CA ILE A 129 -2.27 -21.78 -11.29
C ILE A 129 -1.11 -22.69 -11.74
N PRO A 130 -0.16 -22.19 -12.55
CA PRO A 130 0.97 -23.00 -12.97
C PRO A 130 1.80 -23.46 -11.77
N GLY A 131 2.10 -24.76 -11.69
CA GLY A 131 2.80 -25.35 -10.53
C GLY A 131 4.24 -24.86 -10.31
N HIS A 132 4.79 -24.06 -11.22
CA HIS A 132 6.09 -23.40 -11.05
C HIS A 132 5.99 -22.01 -10.41
N ILE A 133 4.77 -21.50 -10.17
CA ILE A 133 4.54 -20.31 -9.37
C ILE A 133 4.46 -20.74 -7.91
N ASP A 134 5.53 -20.46 -7.18
CA ASP A 134 5.66 -20.69 -5.74
C ASP A 134 6.27 -19.44 -5.11
N GLY A 135 5.52 -18.79 -4.23
CA GLY A 135 5.92 -17.52 -3.63
C GLY A 135 4.74 -16.65 -3.23
N VAL A 136 5.03 -15.37 -2.99
CA VAL A 136 4.05 -14.42 -2.44
C VAL A 136 4.06 -13.15 -3.26
N TYR A 137 2.89 -12.81 -3.82
CA TYR A 137 2.66 -11.49 -4.38
C TYR A 137 2.27 -10.54 -3.24
N LEU A 138 3.00 -9.43 -3.13
CA LEU A 138 2.82 -8.44 -2.08
C LEU A 138 2.54 -7.08 -2.69
N ARG A 139 1.59 -6.35 -2.12
CA ARG A 139 1.29 -4.96 -2.47
C ARG A 139 1.17 -4.14 -1.19
N ASN A 140 1.75 -2.95 -1.16
CA ASN A 140 1.56 -1.97 -0.10
C ASN A 140 0.63 -0.86 -0.59
N GLY A 141 0.02 -0.13 0.34
CA GLY A 141 -0.80 1.03 0.04
C GLY A 141 -1.31 1.72 1.28
N ALA A 142 -1.81 2.94 1.08
CA ALA A 142 -2.45 3.73 2.12
C ALA A 142 -3.84 3.17 2.43
N ASN A 143 -4.13 3.02 3.71
CA ASN A 143 -5.39 2.52 4.25
C ASN A 143 -5.57 3.17 5.63
N PRO A 144 -6.20 4.34 5.77
CA PRO A 144 -6.36 4.95 7.09
C PRO A 144 -7.16 4.03 8.03
N LEU A 145 -6.60 3.67 9.20
CA LEU A 145 -7.29 2.83 10.19
C LEU A 145 -8.51 3.53 10.79
N PHE A 146 -8.34 4.82 11.10
CA PHE A 146 -9.40 5.68 11.61
C PHE A 146 -9.87 6.63 10.52
N GLU A 147 -11.18 6.89 10.52
CA GLU A 147 -11.77 7.88 9.62
C GLU A 147 -11.10 9.26 9.83
N PRO A 148 -10.65 9.93 8.75
CA PRO A 148 -10.03 11.24 8.89
C PRO A 148 -11.02 12.28 9.43
N ILE A 149 -10.65 12.92 10.53
CA ILE A 149 -11.46 13.98 11.18
C ILE A 149 -11.34 15.34 10.49
N SER A 150 -10.37 15.49 9.57
CA SER A 150 -10.06 16.72 8.85
C SER A 150 -9.45 16.41 7.48
N GLY A 151 -8.72 17.35 6.88
CA GLY A 151 -8.10 17.16 5.57
C GLY A 151 -7.25 15.88 5.47
N HIS A 152 -7.43 15.13 4.38
CA HIS A 152 -6.75 13.87 4.13
C HIS A 152 -6.45 13.75 2.65
N HIS A 153 -5.18 13.52 2.31
CA HIS A 153 -4.75 13.12 0.98
C HIS A 153 -4.64 11.59 0.91
N LEU A 154 -4.83 11.01 -0.28
CA LEU A 154 -4.70 9.57 -0.53
C LEU A 154 -3.39 8.95 0.03
N PHE A 155 -2.31 9.72 0.10
CA PHE A 155 -0.99 9.27 0.57
C PHE A 155 -0.79 9.36 2.08
N ASP A 156 -1.73 9.97 2.82
CA ASP A 156 -1.61 10.14 4.27
C ASP A 156 -2.14 8.93 5.08
N GLY A 157 -2.67 7.91 4.41
CA GLY A 157 -3.24 6.73 5.05
C GLY A 157 -2.18 5.78 5.60
N ASP A 158 -2.53 5.00 6.62
CA ASP A 158 -1.63 4.04 7.26
C ASP A 158 -1.23 2.92 6.29
N GLY A 159 0.00 2.43 6.37
CA GLY A 159 0.49 1.38 5.48
C GLY A 159 -0.17 0.04 5.75
N MET A 160 -0.84 -0.52 4.75
CA MET A 160 -1.38 -1.88 4.80
C MET A 160 -0.82 -2.74 3.67
N ILE A 161 -0.30 -3.91 4.04
CA ILE A 161 0.27 -4.88 3.10
C ILE A 161 -0.77 -5.95 2.80
N TYR A 162 -0.92 -6.23 1.52
CA TYR A 162 -1.79 -7.26 0.96
C TYR A 162 -0.90 -8.39 0.43
N ALA A 163 -1.15 -9.61 0.88
CA ALA A 163 -0.39 -10.79 0.48
C ALA A 163 -1.31 -11.79 -0.24
N VAL A 164 -0.85 -12.29 -1.38
CA VAL A 164 -1.38 -13.48 -2.04
C VAL A 164 -0.27 -14.51 -2.13
N LYS A 165 -0.36 -15.57 -1.32
CA LYS A 165 0.60 -16.68 -1.35
C LYS A 165 0.11 -17.76 -2.30
N PHE A 166 0.99 -18.21 -3.18
CA PHE A 166 0.81 -19.33 -4.09
C PHE A 166 1.67 -20.50 -3.62
N ASP A 167 1.06 -21.68 -3.52
CA ASP A 167 1.73 -22.89 -3.06
C ASP A 167 1.02 -24.10 -3.69
N GLN A 168 1.75 -24.92 -4.44
CA GLN A 168 1.24 -26.16 -5.07
C GLN A 168 -0.07 -26.01 -5.86
N GLY A 169 -0.26 -24.87 -6.55
CA GLY A 169 -1.46 -24.60 -7.35
C GLY A 169 -2.66 -24.09 -6.55
N GLU A 170 -2.48 -23.84 -5.25
CA GLU A 170 -3.44 -23.17 -4.38
C GLU A 170 -3.06 -21.71 -4.15
N ALA A 171 -4.04 -20.91 -3.71
CA ALA A 171 -3.83 -19.51 -3.33
C ALA A 171 -4.46 -19.22 -1.96
N SER A 172 -3.77 -18.38 -1.19
CA SER A 172 -4.27 -17.82 0.07
C SER A 172 -4.08 -16.31 0.10
N TYR A 173 -4.91 -15.61 0.87
CA TYR A 173 -4.89 -14.15 0.99
C TYR A 173 -4.87 -13.71 2.45
N ALA A 174 -4.11 -12.66 2.74
CA ALA A 174 -4.14 -11.94 4.01
C ALA A 174 -3.86 -10.46 3.75
N CYS A 175 -4.36 -9.59 4.63
CA CYS A 175 -3.92 -8.20 4.67
C CYS A 175 -3.79 -7.72 6.11
N ARG A 176 -2.67 -7.05 6.39
CA ARG A 176 -2.30 -6.55 7.71
C ARG A 176 -1.72 -5.15 7.62
N PHE A 177 -2.03 -4.34 8.62
CA PHE A 177 -1.34 -3.08 8.81
C PHE A 177 0.12 -3.34 9.14
N THR A 178 0.98 -2.43 8.67
CA THR A 178 2.31 -2.33 9.23
C THR A 178 2.18 -1.65 10.59
N GLU A 179 2.60 -2.32 11.66
CA GLU A 179 2.56 -1.80 13.03
C GLU A 179 3.59 -0.69 13.23
N THR A 180 3.31 0.48 12.63
CA THR A 180 4.15 1.68 12.79
C THR A 180 4.01 2.26 14.19
N GLN A 181 5.02 2.99 14.65
CA GLN A 181 4.98 3.66 15.95
C GLN A 181 3.78 4.62 16.07
N ARG A 182 3.44 5.28 14.95
CA ARG A 182 2.22 6.07 14.79
C ARG A 182 0.97 5.23 15.01
N LEU A 183 0.80 4.15 14.24
CA LEU A 183 -0.43 3.35 14.24
C LEU A 183 -0.68 2.68 15.60
N VAL A 184 0.36 2.14 16.22
CA VAL A 184 0.28 1.51 17.55
C VAL A 184 -0.25 2.49 18.59
N GLN A 185 0.23 3.73 18.56
CA GLN A 185 -0.23 4.79 19.48
C GLN A 185 -1.66 5.24 19.16
N GLU A 186 -2.00 5.49 17.90
CA GLU A 186 -3.36 5.86 17.50
C GLU A 186 -4.37 4.76 17.89
N ARG A 187 -3.98 3.47 17.76
CA ARG A 187 -4.82 2.33 18.19
C ARG A 187 -5.01 2.28 19.71
N ALA A 188 -3.96 2.55 20.49
CA ALA A 188 -4.03 2.58 21.95
C ALA A 188 -4.92 3.73 22.46
N ILE A 189 -4.91 4.87 21.76
CA ILE A 189 -5.72 6.05 22.10
C ILE A 189 -7.16 5.92 21.54
N GLY A 190 -7.33 5.17 20.44
CA GLY A 190 -8.62 4.92 19.80
C GLY A 190 -9.07 6.02 18.84
N LYS A 191 -8.15 6.86 18.34
CA LYS A 191 -8.44 7.97 17.41
C LYS A 191 -7.17 8.47 16.70
N PRO A 192 -7.29 9.19 15.57
CA PRO A 192 -6.14 9.81 14.93
C PRO A 192 -5.58 10.94 15.80
N VAL A 193 -4.26 10.98 15.99
CA VAL A 193 -3.59 12.04 16.77
C VAL A 193 -2.33 12.59 16.11
N PHE A 194 -1.74 11.85 15.16
CA PHE A 194 -0.58 12.31 14.39
C PHE A 194 -1.07 13.12 13.19
N PRO A 195 -0.45 14.28 12.92
CA PRO A 195 -0.87 15.12 11.80
C PRO A 195 -0.68 14.39 10.46
N LYS A 196 -1.50 14.74 9.47
CA LYS A 196 -1.40 14.22 8.10
C LYS A 196 -0.46 15.10 7.27
N ALA A 197 0.55 14.50 6.65
CA ALA A 197 1.65 15.22 6.01
C ALA A 197 1.17 16.15 4.89
N ILE A 198 0.26 15.68 4.03
CA ILE A 198 -0.26 16.46 2.91
C ILE A 198 -1.61 17.09 3.26
N GLY A 199 -2.56 16.29 3.73
CA GLY A 199 -3.94 16.70 3.97
C GLY A 199 -4.11 17.79 5.05
N GLU A 200 -3.19 17.86 6.02
CA GLU A 200 -3.26 18.81 7.12
C GLU A 200 -2.11 19.81 7.15
N LEU A 201 -0.85 19.34 7.03
CA LEU A 201 0.31 20.20 7.22
C LEU A 201 0.56 21.16 6.05
N HIS A 202 0.09 20.84 4.84
CA HIS A 202 0.16 21.76 3.69
C HIS A 202 -1.02 22.77 3.64
N GLY A 203 -1.94 22.72 4.61
CA GLY A 203 -3.07 23.65 4.73
C GLY A 203 -2.77 24.88 5.59
N HIS A 204 -3.67 25.88 5.57
CA HIS A 204 -3.52 27.12 6.34
C HIS A 204 -3.47 26.92 7.88
N SER A 205 -3.97 25.78 8.35
CA SER A 205 -3.97 25.39 9.77
C SER A 205 -2.85 24.42 10.15
N GLY A 206 -1.98 24.05 9.19
CA GLY A 206 -0.91 23.07 9.41
C GLY A 206 -0.01 23.40 10.60
N ILE A 207 0.35 24.68 10.76
CA ILE A 207 1.15 25.16 11.90
C ILE A 207 0.41 24.94 13.23
N ALA A 208 -0.89 25.23 13.29
CA ALA A 208 -1.67 25.04 14.51
C ALA A 208 -1.78 23.56 14.90
N LYS A 209 -2.00 22.68 13.92
CA LYS A 209 -2.02 21.21 14.14
C LYS A 209 -0.66 20.67 14.56
N LEU A 210 0.42 21.20 13.98
CA LEU A 210 1.78 20.84 14.38
C LEU A 210 2.08 21.27 15.82
N LEU A 211 1.69 22.48 16.21
CA LEU A 211 1.82 22.96 17.60
C LEU A 211 1.00 22.10 18.56
N LEU A 212 -0.23 21.73 18.18
CA LEU A 212 -1.08 20.83 18.96
C LEU A 212 -0.42 19.46 19.15
N PHE A 213 0.16 18.90 18.09
CA PHE A 213 0.89 17.64 18.14
C PHE A 213 2.09 17.70 19.10
N TYR A 214 2.93 18.74 19.02
CA TYR A 214 4.03 18.89 19.96
C TYR A 214 3.56 19.16 21.39
N ALA A 215 2.47 19.89 21.60
CA ALA A 215 1.87 20.06 22.92
C ALA A 215 1.43 18.71 23.51
N ARG A 216 0.84 17.82 22.71
CA ARG A 216 0.54 16.43 23.13
C ARG A 216 1.81 15.68 23.52
N GLY A 217 2.90 15.85 22.77
CA GLY A 217 4.22 15.28 23.10
C GLY A 217 4.77 15.78 24.43
N LEU A 218 4.73 17.09 24.68
CA LEU A 218 5.16 17.70 25.94
C LEU A 218 4.34 17.23 27.15
N CYS A 219 3.07 16.92 26.95
CA CYS A 219 2.21 16.33 27.97
C CYS A 219 2.39 14.80 28.14
N GLY A 220 3.28 14.18 27.35
CA GLY A 220 3.52 12.73 27.37
C GLY A 220 2.31 11.92 26.89
N LEU A 221 1.52 12.46 25.95
CA LEU A 221 0.35 11.80 25.37
C LEU A 221 0.70 11.05 24.09
N VAL A 222 1.74 11.49 23.38
CA VAL A 222 2.28 10.86 22.18
C VAL A 222 3.79 10.87 22.25
N ASP A 223 4.42 9.82 21.75
CA ASP A 223 5.86 9.73 21.56
C ASP A 223 6.18 9.84 20.07
N HIS A 224 6.88 10.90 19.70
CA HIS A 224 7.32 11.15 18.33
C HIS A 224 8.82 10.88 18.13
N SER A 225 9.53 10.38 19.15
CA SER A 225 10.98 10.14 19.09
C SER A 225 11.35 8.94 18.21
N GLN A 226 10.42 8.01 18.02
CA GLN A 226 10.64 6.76 17.27
C GLN A 226 10.12 6.81 15.82
N GLY A 227 9.96 8.02 15.27
CA GLY A 227 9.44 8.23 13.92
C GLY A 227 7.92 8.37 13.89
N ILE A 228 7.42 9.03 12.85
CA ILE A 228 6.00 9.34 12.65
C ILE A 228 5.46 8.81 11.32
N GLY A 229 6.26 8.01 10.62
CA GLY A 229 5.95 7.53 9.27
C GLY A 229 4.80 6.53 9.23
N VAL A 230 4.20 6.43 8.05
CA VAL A 230 3.04 5.57 7.78
C VAL A 230 3.40 4.27 7.07
N ALA A 231 4.62 4.14 6.53
CA ALA A 231 5.13 2.93 5.88
C ALA A 231 4.24 2.38 4.72
N ASN A 232 3.66 3.27 3.90
CA ASN A 232 2.73 2.93 2.82
C ASN A 232 3.36 3.00 1.39
N ALA A 233 4.61 3.43 1.27
CA ALA A 233 5.25 3.86 0.01
C ALA A 233 5.99 2.73 -0.71
N GLY A 234 5.40 1.52 -0.73
CA GLY A 234 5.96 0.35 -1.43
C GLY A 234 6.74 -0.62 -0.53
N LEU A 235 7.33 -1.62 -1.18
CA LEU A 235 8.02 -2.74 -0.53
C LEU A 235 9.29 -3.09 -1.30
N VAL A 236 10.33 -3.49 -0.57
CA VAL A 236 11.52 -4.12 -1.14
C VAL A 236 11.85 -5.39 -0.38
N TYR A 237 12.35 -6.40 -1.11
CA TYR A 237 12.90 -7.61 -0.50
C TYR A 237 14.42 -7.59 -0.64
N PHE A 238 15.12 -7.46 0.49
CA PHE A 238 16.57 -7.29 0.52
C PHE A 238 17.16 -8.08 1.68
N ASN A 239 18.22 -8.85 1.41
CA ASN A 239 18.94 -9.65 2.41
C ASN A 239 18.01 -10.45 3.35
N ASN A 240 17.07 -11.20 2.75
CA ASN A 240 16.07 -12.02 3.45
C ASN A 240 15.11 -11.24 4.36
N ARG A 241 14.93 -9.95 4.12
CA ARG A 241 13.96 -9.10 4.82
C ARG A 241 13.02 -8.46 3.82
N LEU A 242 11.74 -8.47 4.14
CA LEU A 242 10.74 -7.65 3.47
C LEU A 242 10.64 -6.33 4.24
N LEU A 243 10.85 -5.22 3.55
CA LEU A 243 10.88 -3.88 4.12
C LEU A 243 9.74 -3.06 3.55
N ALA A 244 8.84 -2.60 4.41
CA ALA A 244 7.81 -1.61 4.11
C ALA A 244 8.41 -0.21 4.17
N MET A 245 8.33 0.50 3.04
CA MET A 245 8.99 1.79 2.87
C MET A 245 8.11 2.93 3.38
N SER A 246 8.71 3.92 4.02
CA SER A 246 8.09 5.22 4.35
C SER A 246 8.89 6.34 3.67
N GLU A 247 8.22 7.40 3.23
CA GLU A 247 8.90 8.55 2.61
C GLU A 247 9.66 9.41 3.63
N ASP A 248 9.18 9.41 4.87
CA ASP A 248 9.53 10.33 5.96
C ASP A 248 10.06 9.60 7.22
N ASP A 249 10.29 8.29 7.13
CA ASP A 249 10.74 7.46 8.25
C ASP A 249 11.59 6.28 7.75
N LEU A 250 12.28 5.61 8.68
CA LEU A 250 12.96 4.35 8.44
C LEU A 250 11.97 3.28 7.94
N PRO A 251 12.44 2.31 7.14
CA PRO A 251 11.59 1.20 6.73
C PRO A 251 11.19 0.32 7.92
N TYR A 252 10.09 -0.39 7.78
CA TYR A 252 9.63 -1.38 8.75
C TYR A 252 9.84 -2.79 8.21
N GLU A 253 10.54 -3.64 8.96
CA GLU A 253 10.66 -5.05 8.61
C GLU A 253 9.32 -5.76 8.86
N VAL A 254 8.88 -6.52 7.87
CA VAL A 254 7.69 -7.38 7.94
C VAL A 254 8.10 -8.80 7.59
N LYS A 255 7.57 -9.78 8.31
CA LYS A 255 7.75 -11.20 8.02
C LYS A 255 6.47 -11.75 7.42
N VAL A 256 6.62 -12.47 6.31
CA VAL A 256 5.59 -13.38 5.83
C VAL A 256 5.74 -14.69 6.60
N THR A 257 4.70 -15.07 7.34
CA THR A 257 4.68 -16.31 8.11
C THR A 257 4.55 -17.52 7.18
N SER A 258 4.87 -18.72 7.68
CA SER A 258 4.72 -19.97 6.91
C SER A 258 3.30 -20.17 6.38
N ASN A 259 2.30 -19.71 7.13
CA ASN A 259 0.89 -19.84 6.80
C ASN A 259 0.40 -18.75 5.84
N GLY A 260 1.24 -17.77 5.47
CA GLY A 260 0.86 -16.67 4.57
C GLY A 260 0.33 -15.42 5.27
N ASP A 261 0.31 -15.37 6.60
CA ASP A 261 0.02 -14.14 7.36
C ASP A 261 1.21 -13.18 7.34
N LEU A 262 0.99 -11.93 7.71
CA LEU A 262 1.99 -10.87 7.79
C LEU A 262 2.20 -10.45 9.24
N LYS A 263 3.46 -10.26 9.64
CA LYS A 263 3.80 -9.77 10.99
C LYS A 263 4.88 -8.71 10.91
N THR A 264 4.58 -7.52 11.40
CA THR A 264 5.60 -6.49 11.60
C THR A 264 6.60 -6.92 12.67
N VAL A 265 7.88 -6.87 12.32
CA VAL A 265 9.00 -7.14 13.23
C VAL A 265 9.36 -5.86 13.98
N GLY A 266 9.42 -4.74 13.27
CA GLY A 266 9.68 -3.43 13.85
C GLY A 266 10.32 -2.47 12.84
N ARG A 267 10.62 -1.27 13.33
CA ARG A 267 11.35 -0.23 12.59
C ARG A 267 12.81 -0.68 12.40
N TYR A 268 13.32 -0.63 11.17
CA TYR A 268 14.59 -1.22 10.78
C TYR A 268 15.62 -0.16 10.39
N ASN A 269 16.79 -0.19 11.02
CA ASN A 269 17.83 0.83 10.92
C ASN A 269 19.17 0.33 10.33
N PHE A 270 19.16 -0.73 9.50
CA PHE A 270 20.37 -1.28 8.82
C PHE A 270 21.62 -1.40 9.71
N ASP A 271 21.45 -1.79 10.98
CA ASP A 271 22.54 -1.92 11.96
C ASP A 271 23.31 -0.62 12.21
N GLU A 272 22.59 0.52 12.27
CA GLU A 272 23.13 1.87 12.53
C GLU A 272 24.04 2.43 11.42
N GLN A 273 23.93 1.88 10.20
CA GLN A 273 24.60 2.39 8.99
C GLN A 273 23.98 3.67 8.44
#